data_AF-A0A7X3CRS6-F1
#
_entry.id   AF-A0A7X3CRS6-F1
#
_cell.length_a   1.000
_cell.length_b   1.000
_cell.length_c   1.000
_cell.angle_alpha   90.00
_cell.angle_beta   90.00
_cell.angle_gamma   90.00
#
_symmetry.space_group_name_H-M   'P 1'
#
loop_
_entity.id
_entity.type
_entity.pdbx_description
1 polymer ?
#
loop_
_entity_poly.entity_id
_entity_poly.type
_entity_poly.pdbx_seq_one_letter_code
_entity_poly.pdbx_strand_id
1 'polypeptide(L)' 'MIVELPDHTFKPWLATSWEVTEDKKTYTFKLRDDVKFHDGTPFDAEAVKFTFDRIKSPPSAGVPYL' A
#
# COMPACT_ATOMS: atom_id res chain seq x y z
N MET A 1 0.51 2.26 -3.69
CA MET A 1 1.82 2.84 -3.34
C MET A 1 2.30 3.78 -4.42
N ILE A 2 2.49 3.25 -5.63
CA ILE A 2 2.70 3.99 -6.87
C ILE A 2 1.49 3.80 -7.79
N VAL A 3 1.41 4.55 -8.87
CA VAL A 3 0.41 4.38 -9.92
C VAL A 3 1.10 4.11 -11.25
N GLU A 4 0.57 3.16 -12.02
CA GLU A 4 0.94 2.95 -13.42
C GLU A 4 0.11 3.90 -14.30
N LEU A 5 0.76 4.61 -15.21
CA LEU A 5 0.13 5.50 -16.16
C LEU A 5 -0.17 4.78 -17.49
N PRO A 6 -1.01 5.36 -18.37
CA PRO A 6 -1.34 4.75 -19.67
C PRO A 6 -0.13 4.45 -20.58
N ASP A 7 1.01 5.11 -20.34
CA ASP A 7 2.27 4.91 -21.06
C ASP A 7 3.18 3.84 -20.41
N HIS A 8 2.67 3.05 -19.47
CA HIS A 8 3.39 2.03 -18.68
C HIS A 8 4.54 2.57 -17.83
N THR A 9 4.57 3.89 -17.59
CA THR A 9 5.47 4.48 -16.61
C THR A 9 4.86 4.48 -15.22
N PHE A 10 5.71 4.45 -14.20
CA PHE A 10 5.29 4.51 -12.80
C PHE A 10 5.55 5.89 -12.21
N LYS A 11 4.61 6.40 -11.41
CA LYS A 11 4.78 7.65 -10.66
C LYS A 11 4.44 7.52 -9.17
N PRO A 12 5.01 8.40 -8.33
CA PRO A 12 4.60 8.56 -6.93
C PRO A 12 3.09 8.73 -6.78
N TRP A 13 2.51 8.09 -5.77
CA TRP A 13 1.11 8.31 -5.38
C TRP A 13 1.02 8.44 -3.85
N LEU A 14 0.88 7.33 -3.12
CA LEU A 14 0.91 7.32 -1.65
C LEU A 14 2.34 7.22 -1.09
N ALA A 15 3.29 6.77 -1.90
CA ALA A 15 4.72 6.90 -1.65
C ALA A 15 5.30 8.04 -2.48
N THR A 16 6.24 8.81 -1.90
CA THR A 16 7.00 9.87 -2.60
C THR A 16 8.13 9.31 -3.46
N SER A 17 8.68 8.16 -3.07
CA SER A 17 9.75 7.45 -3.78
C SER A 17 9.77 5.98 -3.40
N TRP A 18 10.47 5.17 -4.18
CA TRP A 18 10.74 3.78 -3.88
C TRP A 18 12.11 3.36 -4.38
N GLU A 19 12.67 2.35 -3.72
CA GLU A 19 13.94 1.71 -4.07
C GLU A 19 13.70 0.19 -4.17
N VAL A 20 14.44 -0.46 -5.06
CA VAL A 20 14.34 -1.90 -5.30
C VAL A 20 15.74 -2.49 -5.28
N THR A 21 15.92 -3.59 -4.54
CA THR A 21 17.18 -4.33 -4.56
C THR A 21 17.42 -4.97 -5.93
N GLU A 22 18.69 -5.21 -6.27
CA GLU A 22 19.08 -5.78 -7.57
C GLU A 22 18.39 -7.13 -7.85
N ASP A 23 18.20 -7.95 -6.81
CA ASP A 23 17.50 -9.23 -6.88
C ASP A 23 15.97 -9.13 -6.98
N LYS A 24 15.42 -7.90 -6.93
CA LYS A 24 13.99 -7.57 -7.00
C LYS A 24 13.14 -8.23 -5.90
N LYS A 25 13.74 -8.61 -4.78
CA LYS A 25 13.03 -9.24 -3.65
C LYS A 25 12.66 -8.28 -2.55
N THR A 26 13.31 -7.12 -2.47
CA THR A 26 13.03 -6.10 -1.47
C THR A 26 12.67 -4.78 -2.13
N TYR A 27 11.53 -4.21 -1.70
CA TYR A 27 11.05 -2.91 -2.13
C TYR A 27 10.92 -2.02 -0.90
N THR A 28 11.58 -0.87 -0.91
CA THR A 28 11.50 0.15 0.15
C THR A 28 10.69 1.32 -0.37
N PHE A 29 9.62 1.70 0.32
CA PHE A 29 8.78 2.83 -0.06
C PHE A 29 8.89 3.95 0.98
N LYS A 30 9.12 5.19 0.53
CA LYS A 30 9.01 6.37 1.39
C LYS A 30 7.59 6.92 1.30
N LEU A 31 6.85 6.91 2.40
CA LEU A 31 5.45 7.35 2.44
C LEU A 31 5.34 8.87 2.42
N ARG A 32 4.20 9.38 1.92
CA ARG A 32 3.80 10.76 2.14
C ARG A 32 3.48 11.00 3.62
N ASP A 33 3.86 12.15 4.14
CA ASP A 33 3.60 12.60 5.52
C ASP A 33 2.35 13.48 5.66
N ASP A 34 1.78 13.92 4.52
CA ASP A 34 0.63 14.83 4.45
C ASP A 34 -0.71 14.12 4.18
N VAL A 35 -0.72 12.78 4.16
CA VAL A 35 -1.91 11.98 3.88
C VAL A 35 -2.57 11.53 5.17
N LYS A 36 -3.90 11.70 5.23
CA LYS A 36 -4.76 11.20 6.29
C LYS A 36 -5.94 10.44 5.69
N PHE A 37 -6.46 9.48 6.44
CA PHE A 37 -7.74 8.86 6.14
C PHE A 37 -8.90 9.84 6.42
N HIS A 38 -10.10 9.47 5.96
CA HIS A 38 -11.29 10.30 6.11
C HIS A 38 -11.70 10.56 7.56
N ASP A 39 -11.27 9.70 8.49
CA ASP A 39 -11.45 9.83 9.94
C ASP A 39 -10.38 10.70 10.62
N GLY A 40 -9.38 11.19 9.86
CA GLY A 40 -8.28 12.00 10.34
C GLY A 40 -7.05 11.23 10.80
N THR A 41 -7.09 9.90 10.84
CA THR A 41 -5.93 9.06 11.18
C THR A 41 -4.82 9.23 10.15
N PRO A 42 -3.54 9.39 10.54
CA PRO A 42 -2.42 9.47 9.60
C PRO A 42 -2.27 8.20 8.75
N PHE A 43 -1.80 8.36 7.51
CA PHE A 43 -1.37 7.24 6.69
C PHE A 43 0.11 6.92 6.98
N ASP A 44 0.38 5.78 7.60
CA ASP A 44 1.72 5.35 8.00
C ASP A 44 2.05 3.90 7.57
N ALA A 45 3.23 3.42 7.97
CA ALA A 45 3.70 2.08 7.62
C ALA A 45 2.87 0.95 8.26
N GLU A 46 2.27 1.18 9.42
CA GLU A 46 1.40 0.20 10.09
C GLU A 46 0.10 0.01 9.31
N ALA A 47 -0.50 1.10 8.83
CA ALA A 47 -1.68 1.04 7.96
C ALA A 47 -1.40 0.30 6.64
N VAL A 48 -0.22 0.50 6.06
CA VAL A 48 0.23 -0.23 4.86
C VAL A 48 0.37 -1.72 5.19
N LYS A 49 1.08 -2.07 6.28
CA LYS A 49 1.27 -3.45 6.72
C LYS A 49 -0.06 -4.17 6.95
N PHE A 50 -0.99 -3.52 7.67
CA PHE A 50 -2.33 -4.06 7.92
C PHE A 50 -3.06 -4.42 6.62
N THR A 51 -2.96 -3.56 5.59
CA THR A 51 -3.58 -3.81 4.29
C THR A 51 -2.97 -5.04 3.60
N PHE A 52 -1.64 -5.20 3.62
CA PHE A 52 -0.97 -6.37 3.06
C PHE A 52 -1.32 -7.66 3.82
N ASP A 53 -1.36 -7.60 5.15
CA ASP A 53 -1.74 -8.74 5.99
C ASP A 53 -3.18 -9.19 5.65
N ARG A 54 -4.10 -8.24 5.47
CA ARG A 54 -5.49 -8.52 5.06
C ARG A 54 -5.59 -9.12 3.65
N ILE A 55 -4.74 -8.71 2.71
CA ILE A 55 -4.71 -9.29 1.36
C ILE A 55 -4.16 -10.72 1.40
N LYS A 56 -3.14 -10.97 2.22
CA LYS A 56 -2.49 -12.28 2.36
C LYS A 56 -3.40 -13.29 3.08
N SER A 57 -4.17 -12.82 4.06
CA SER A 57 -5.18 -13.62 4.78
C SER A 57 -6.52 -12.91 4.66
N PRO A 58 -7.22 -13.06 3.52
CA PRO A 58 -8.56 -12.51 3.40
C PRO A 58 -9.41 -13.14 4.49
N PRO A 59 -10.21 -12.36 5.25
CA PRO A 59 -11.18 -12.95 6.16
C PRO A 59 -11.98 -13.97 5.35
N SER A 60 -12.11 -15.19 5.89
CA SER A 60 -12.87 -16.26 5.23
C SER A 60 -14.18 -15.67 4.74
N ALA A 61 -14.50 -15.90 3.47
CA ALA A 61 -15.78 -15.52 2.89
C ALA A 61 -16.89 -16.38 3.51
N GLY A 62 -17.13 -16.20 4.80
CA GLY A 62 -18.20 -16.81 5.56
C GLY A 62 -19.13 -15.67 5.96
N VAL A 63 -20.04 -15.32 5.05
CA VAL A 63 -21.30 -14.68 5.45
C VAL A 63 -22.02 -15.66 6.39
N PRO A 64 -22.17 -15.40 7.70
CA PRO A 64 -22.93 -16.27 8.60
C PRO A 64 -24.35 -15.74 8.72
N TYR A 65 -24.99 -15.39 7.60
CA TYR A 65 -26.39 -14.98 7.56
C TYR A 65 -27.12 -15.80 6.50
N LEU A 66 -27.19 -17.11 6.74
CA LEU A 66 -28.37 -17.95 6.55
C LEU A 66 -28.54 -18.80 7.80
#